data_AF-A2BPU9-F1
#
_entry.id   AF-A2BPU9-F1
#
_cell.length_a   1.000
_cell.length_b   1.000
_cell.length_c   1.000
_cell.angle_alpha   90.00
_cell.angle_beta   90.00
_cell.angle_gamma   90.00
#
_symmetry.space_group_name_H-M   'P 1'
#
loop_
_entity.id
_entity.type
_entity.pdbx_description
1 polymer ?
#
loop_
_entity_poly.entity_id
_entity_poly.type
_entity_poly.pdbx_seq_one_letter_code
_entity_poly.pdbx_strand_id
1 'polypeptide(L)'
;MDITSIRSVLHYLTQNILPTKFETAQQPEHSTIQLCFRGVDSQTWLEVSWNGDSPRILKINKPEKIGRESTLSKQIRYGLKYMALVSIDQDDFERVIKFSFAKKPGDEINKYLIFELMGKHSNIFYLDNKHKIIAVGKQIKSSQSSFRTISTGSIYSGPPVNLKKQPREDESFQSWKDSISIVPESLKYCLINTYQGVSPILTKQLEVISATVNSEIMGKNIDFISNSDLMEIFKNWKIWINRFKNNNFNFSTFNKDFYCVWFFNKEINSENKIDLCTSLENYYDFHLKQKKLELLEKKIEGIIFKQTITEKKNLNIQYDLLSKSENYETYKEKADNIFASHEIKKQDIIKGQKLYKKSKKLKRSRELVKERLNIYKTNIERLDEFTTLLENLNSLNHEKLSMRIKLLEEIMEEICNEFNINIKKQREDQKRTYEIESSPIQINTPTGLKLQVGRNMRQNDLISFKFSKKGDLWFHAQESPGSHVVLKSSSQVASEQDLQIAADLAALFSKAKRNIKVPINLVKIKDLQKIKNGGPGCVSFKNGEIIWGNPTRGEDYIKKNLKTVI
;
A
#
# COMPACT_ATOMS: atom_id res chain seq x y z
N MET A 1 -4.70 -15.02 -8.94
CA MET A 1 -5.75 -16.06 -8.87
C MET A 1 -5.35 -17.24 -9.74
N ASP A 2 -5.47 -18.47 -9.22
CA ASP A 2 -5.22 -19.69 -9.99
C ASP A 2 -6.47 -20.12 -10.80
N ILE A 3 -6.30 -21.14 -11.66
CA ILE A 3 -7.35 -21.58 -12.58
C ILE A 3 -8.61 -22.06 -11.84
N THR A 4 -8.44 -22.81 -10.76
CA THR A 4 -9.53 -23.41 -9.99
C THR A 4 -10.36 -22.32 -9.31
N SER A 5 -9.72 -21.29 -8.76
CA SER A 5 -10.43 -20.14 -8.19
C SER A 5 -11.16 -19.34 -9.27
N ILE A 6 -10.57 -19.16 -10.46
CA ILE A 6 -11.26 -18.50 -11.56
C ILE A 6 -12.51 -19.30 -11.93
N ARG A 7 -12.38 -20.61 -12.15
CA ARG A 7 -13.51 -21.48 -12.49
C ARG A 7 -14.62 -21.43 -11.44
N SER A 8 -14.26 -21.40 -10.16
CA SER A 8 -15.24 -21.31 -9.07
C SER A 8 -16.01 -19.99 -9.09
N VAL A 9 -15.34 -18.87 -9.35
CA VAL A 9 -16.01 -17.57 -9.53
C VAL A 9 -16.90 -17.61 -10.76
N LEU A 10 -16.38 -18.03 -11.92
CA LEU A 10 -17.15 -18.06 -13.16
C LEU A 10 -18.39 -18.94 -13.09
N HIS A 11 -18.31 -20.09 -12.41
CA HIS A 11 -19.47 -20.95 -12.18
C HIS A 11 -20.57 -20.20 -11.41
N TYR A 12 -20.20 -19.51 -10.32
CA TYR A 12 -21.14 -18.67 -9.57
C TYR A 12 -21.74 -17.55 -10.44
N LEU A 13 -20.91 -16.85 -11.22
CA LEU A 13 -21.39 -15.78 -12.11
C LEU A 13 -22.37 -16.32 -13.17
N THR A 14 -22.09 -17.49 -13.72
CA THR A 14 -22.92 -18.13 -14.74
C THR A 14 -24.31 -18.48 -14.19
N GLN A 15 -24.37 -18.99 -12.95
CA GLN A 15 -25.63 -19.36 -12.30
C GLN A 15 -26.46 -18.13 -11.87
N ASN A 16 -25.80 -17.05 -11.44
CA ASN A 16 -26.48 -15.96 -10.73
C ASN A 16 -26.65 -14.67 -11.56
N ILE A 17 -25.88 -14.49 -12.64
CA ILE A 17 -25.79 -13.23 -13.40
C ILE A 17 -26.15 -13.44 -14.87
N LEU A 18 -26.33 -14.66 -15.38
CA LEU A 18 -26.72 -14.84 -16.78
C LEU A 18 -28.21 -15.15 -16.93
N PRO A 19 -28.90 -14.56 -17.94
CA PRO A 19 -28.49 -13.39 -18.72
C PRO A 19 -28.70 -12.08 -17.95
N THR A 20 -27.80 -11.10 -18.09
CA THR A 20 -27.97 -9.77 -17.47
C THR A 20 -27.63 -8.63 -18.40
N LYS A 21 -28.27 -7.48 -18.18
CA LYS A 21 -28.01 -6.27 -18.97
C LYS A 21 -26.72 -5.60 -18.51
N PHE A 22 -25.84 -5.26 -19.45
CA PHE A 22 -24.70 -4.39 -19.15
C PHE A 22 -25.19 -2.98 -18.82
N GLU A 23 -24.73 -2.42 -17.69
CA GLU A 23 -25.12 -1.08 -17.25
C GLU A 23 -24.00 -0.06 -17.43
N THR A 24 -22.80 -0.33 -16.90
CA THR A 24 -21.66 0.59 -17.01
C THR A 24 -20.33 -0.12 -16.81
N ALA A 25 -19.24 0.55 -17.20
CA ALA A 25 -17.87 0.11 -16.98
C ALA A 25 -17.02 1.30 -16.51
N GLN A 26 -16.21 1.12 -15.46
CA GLN A 26 -15.24 2.11 -14.99
C GLN A 26 -13.87 1.49 -14.80
N GLN A 27 -12.82 2.30 -14.93
CA GLN A 27 -11.44 1.85 -14.82
C GLN A 27 -10.76 2.57 -13.63
N PRO A 28 -10.73 1.96 -12.43
CA PRO A 28 -10.07 2.55 -11.26
C PRO A 28 -8.56 2.66 -11.40
N GLU A 29 -7.93 1.68 -12.03
CA GLU A 29 -6.48 1.64 -12.23
C GLU A 29 -6.17 1.27 -13.67
N HIS A 30 -4.96 1.58 -14.14
CA HIS A 30 -4.54 1.25 -15.50
C HIS A 30 -4.70 -0.24 -15.87
N SER A 31 -4.63 -1.15 -14.90
CA SER A 31 -4.75 -2.59 -15.11
C SER A 31 -6.00 -3.24 -14.49
N THR A 32 -7.03 -2.46 -14.16
CA THR A 32 -8.22 -2.97 -13.48
C THR A 32 -9.48 -2.35 -14.08
N ILE A 33 -10.47 -3.16 -14.45
CA ILE A 33 -11.78 -2.70 -14.93
C ILE A 33 -12.86 -3.19 -13.96
N GLN A 34 -13.84 -2.34 -13.71
CA GLN A 34 -15.04 -2.67 -12.95
C GLN A 34 -16.25 -2.58 -13.88
N LEU A 35 -17.04 -3.64 -13.93
CA LEU A 35 -18.20 -3.80 -14.80
C LEU A 35 -19.45 -3.94 -13.92
N CYS A 36 -20.51 -3.21 -14.27
CA CYS A 36 -21.80 -3.30 -13.61
C CYS A 36 -22.80 -4.00 -14.53
N PHE A 37 -23.42 -5.04 -14.01
CA PHE A 37 -24.49 -5.78 -14.66
C PHE A 37 -25.77 -5.63 -13.84
N ARG A 38 -26.89 -5.41 -14.52
CA ARG A 38 -28.21 -5.26 -13.92
C ARG A 38 -29.05 -6.46 -14.26
N GLY A 39 -29.40 -7.22 -13.22
CA GLY A 39 -30.45 -8.23 -13.25
C GLY A 39 -31.82 -7.64 -12.96
N VAL A 40 -32.79 -8.52 -12.70
CA VAL A 40 -34.17 -8.14 -12.39
C VAL A 40 -34.23 -7.43 -11.03
N ASP A 41 -33.60 -8.02 -10.00
CA ASP A 41 -33.74 -7.54 -8.62
C ASP A 41 -32.46 -6.90 -8.04
N SER A 42 -31.31 -7.05 -8.71
CA SER A 42 -30.04 -6.58 -8.16
C SER A 42 -29.04 -6.10 -9.23
N GLN A 43 -28.14 -5.22 -8.79
CA GLN A 43 -26.94 -4.84 -9.52
C GLN A 43 -25.78 -5.68 -9.03
N THR A 44 -25.06 -6.31 -9.95
CA THR A 44 -23.81 -7.03 -9.63
C THR A 44 -22.62 -6.29 -10.21
N TRP A 45 -21.65 -6.02 -9.36
CA TRP A 45 -20.37 -5.42 -9.75
C TRP A 45 -19.29 -6.49 -9.81
N LEU A 46 -18.54 -6.49 -10.92
CA LEU A 46 -17.40 -7.37 -11.14
C LEU A 46 -16.15 -6.53 -11.32
N GLU A 47 -15.09 -6.86 -10.60
CA GLU A 47 -13.75 -6.32 -10.82
C GLU A 47 -12.89 -7.36 -11.52
N VAL A 48 -12.30 -6.98 -12.65
CA VAL A 48 -11.29 -7.79 -13.34
C VAL A 48 -9.99 -7.01 -13.39
N SER A 49 -8.95 -7.56 -12.79
CA SER A 49 -7.60 -6.99 -12.83
C SER A 49 -6.70 -7.85 -13.67
N TRP A 50 -6.02 -7.23 -14.64
CA TRP A 50 -4.93 -7.80 -15.43
C TRP A 50 -3.56 -7.22 -14.99
N ASN A 51 -3.47 -6.84 -13.72
CA ASN A 51 -2.20 -6.50 -13.09
C ASN A 51 -1.28 -7.72 -13.10
N GLY A 52 0.00 -7.52 -13.43
CA GLY A 52 0.99 -8.59 -13.55
C GLY A 52 1.18 -9.39 -12.27
N ASP A 53 1.06 -8.72 -11.12
CA ASP A 53 1.33 -9.31 -9.81
C ASP A 53 0.14 -10.10 -9.25
N SER A 54 -1.08 -9.66 -9.54
CA SER A 54 -2.30 -10.24 -8.99
C SER A 54 -3.46 -10.17 -10.00
N PRO A 55 -3.36 -10.94 -11.10
CA PRO A 55 -4.46 -11.04 -12.04
C PRO A 55 -5.60 -11.85 -11.42
N ARG A 56 -6.82 -11.33 -11.52
CA ARG A 56 -8.00 -11.85 -10.81
C ARG A 56 -9.31 -11.37 -11.43
N ILE A 57 -10.37 -12.09 -11.12
CA ILE A 57 -11.76 -11.70 -11.36
C ILE A 57 -12.53 -11.95 -10.07
N LEU A 58 -13.24 -10.93 -9.56
CA LEU A 58 -13.98 -11.01 -8.32
C LEU A 58 -15.33 -10.29 -8.46
N LYS A 59 -16.34 -10.81 -7.76
CA LYS A 59 -17.51 -10.01 -7.41
C LYS A 59 -17.08 -9.02 -6.32
N ILE A 60 -17.51 -7.78 -6.47
CA ILE A 60 -17.23 -6.72 -5.50
C ILE A 60 -18.54 -6.05 -5.08
N ASN A 61 -18.51 -5.43 -3.92
CA ASN A 61 -19.51 -4.44 -3.55
C ASN A 61 -19.49 -3.23 -4.49
N LYS A 62 -20.59 -2.46 -4.51
CA LYS A 62 -20.71 -1.26 -5.35
C LYS A 62 -19.54 -0.30 -5.08
N PRO A 63 -18.64 -0.09 -6.06
CA PRO A 63 -17.49 0.79 -5.89
C PRO A 63 -17.92 2.25 -5.94
N GLU A 64 -17.03 3.12 -5.46
CA GLU A 64 -17.18 4.56 -5.60
C GLU A 64 -17.14 4.97 -7.08
N LYS A 65 -17.88 6.03 -7.41
CA LYS A 65 -17.97 6.53 -8.79
C LYS A 65 -16.71 7.31 -9.13
N ILE A 66 -16.07 6.94 -10.24
CA ILE A 66 -14.86 7.60 -10.71
C ILE A 66 -15.24 8.66 -11.75
N GLY A 67 -14.86 9.91 -11.49
CA GLY A 67 -15.28 11.05 -12.31
C GLY A 67 -14.62 11.14 -13.69
N ARG A 68 -13.47 10.49 -13.91
CA ARG A 68 -12.76 10.50 -15.21
C ARG A 68 -12.71 9.10 -15.79
N GLU A 69 -13.23 8.98 -17.01
CA GLU A 69 -13.27 7.70 -17.72
C GLU A 69 -12.06 7.55 -18.65
N SER A 70 -11.41 6.39 -18.59
CA SER A 70 -10.34 6.04 -19.53
C SER A 70 -10.90 5.77 -20.93
N THR A 71 -10.04 5.81 -21.95
CA THR A 71 -10.43 5.46 -23.32
C THR A 71 -10.99 4.03 -23.39
N LEU A 72 -10.38 3.07 -22.69
CA LEU A 72 -10.86 1.69 -22.63
C LEU A 72 -12.25 1.61 -21.99
N SER A 73 -12.45 2.21 -20.81
CA SER A 73 -13.74 2.16 -20.14
C SER A 73 -14.84 2.86 -20.95
N LYS A 74 -14.50 3.96 -21.65
CA LYS A 74 -15.43 4.65 -22.56
C LYS A 74 -15.85 3.74 -23.72
N GLN A 75 -14.88 3.13 -24.41
CA GLN A 75 -15.15 2.25 -25.55
C GLN A 75 -16.02 1.06 -25.15
N ILE A 76 -15.73 0.43 -24.01
CA ILE A 76 -16.55 -0.67 -23.46
C ILE A 76 -17.95 -0.15 -23.11
N ARG A 77 -18.06 0.96 -22.39
CA ARG A 77 -19.34 1.50 -21.93
C ARG A 77 -20.27 1.90 -23.06
N TYR A 78 -19.76 2.60 -24.07
CA TYR A 78 -20.55 3.00 -25.24
C TYR A 78 -20.82 1.82 -26.17
N GLY A 79 -19.83 0.96 -26.37
CA GLY A 79 -19.93 -0.16 -27.30
C GLY A 79 -20.79 -1.33 -26.81
N LEU A 80 -20.91 -1.51 -25.49
CA LEU A 80 -21.81 -2.48 -24.86
C LEU A 80 -23.14 -1.86 -24.40
N LYS A 81 -23.38 -0.58 -24.70
CA LYS A 81 -24.62 0.10 -24.33
C LYS A 81 -25.82 -0.66 -24.92
N TYR A 82 -26.80 -0.97 -24.08
CA TYR A 82 -28.00 -1.75 -24.41
C TYR A 82 -27.77 -3.22 -24.76
N MET A 83 -26.57 -3.77 -24.52
CA MET A 83 -26.32 -5.19 -24.70
C MET A 83 -26.57 -5.97 -23.40
N ALA A 84 -26.87 -7.26 -23.56
CA ALA A 84 -26.91 -8.23 -22.48
C ALA A 84 -25.69 -9.15 -22.55
N LEU A 85 -25.13 -9.49 -21.39
CA LEU A 85 -24.19 -10.59 -21.24
C LEU A 85 -24.97 -11.90 -21.31
N VAL A 86 -24.62 -12.76 -22.26
CA VAL A 86 -25.37 -13.99 -22.58
C VAL A 86 -24.59 -15.24 -22.25
N SER A 87 -23.26 -15.24 -22.45
CA SER A 87 -22.40 -16.37 -22.04
C SER A 87 -21.13 -15.88 -21.35
N ILE A 88 -20.65 -16.72 -20.45
CA ILE A 88 -19.34 -16.62 -19.80
C ILE A 88 -18.65 -17.97 -20.03
N ASP A 89 -17.61 -17.96 -20.84
CA ASP A 89 -16.87 -19.15 -21.24
C ASP A 89 -15.42 -19.07 -20.75
N GLN A 90 -14.85 -20.21 -20.41
CA GLN A 90 -13.43 -20.35 -20.06
C GLN A 90 -12.86 -21.56 -20.78
N ASP A 91 -11.68 -21.40 -21.38
CA ASP A 91 -10.91 -22.50 -21.94
C ASP A 91 -10.42 -23.40 -20.78
N ASP A 92 -10.79 -24.69 -20.77
CA ASP A 92 -10.76 -25.58 -19.60
C ASP A 92 -9.64 -25.32 -18.57
N PHE A 93 -8.38 -25.57 -18.92
CA PHE A 93 -7.25 -25.41 -18.01
C PHE A 93 -6.43 -24.14 -18.28
N GLU A 94 -7.00 -23.19 -19.01
CA GLU A 94 -6.39 -21.90 -19.36
C GLU A 94 -7.06 -20.73 -18.66
N ARG A 95 -6.24 -19.72 -18.35
CA ARG A 95 -6.71 -18.51 -17.64
C ARG A 95 -7.24 -17.47 -18.62
N VAL A 96 -7.97 -17.92 -19.63
CA VAL A 96 -8.61 -17.11 -20.66
C VAL A 96 -10.12 -17.17 -20.47
N ILE A 97 -10.72 -16.01 -20.25
CA ILE A 97 -12.14 -15.87 -19.94
C ILE A 97 -12.78 -15.05 -21.06
N LYS A 98 -13.87 -15.54 -21.62
CA LYS A 98 -14.61 -14.91 -22.72
C LYS A 98 -16.03 -14.59 -22.28
N PHE A 99 -16.37 -13.31 -22.31
CA PHE A 99 -17.72 -12.82 -22.09
C PHE A 99 -18.34 -12.48 -23.44
N SER A 100 -19.51 -13.05 -23.73
CA SER A 100 -20.22 -12.86 -24.99
C SER A 100 -21.46 -11.99 -24.80
N PHE A 101 -21.60 -10.97 -25.65
CA PHE A 101 -22.67 -9.98 -25.55
C PHE A 101 -23.55 -9.97 -26.79
N ALA A 102 -24.86 -9.94 -26.59
CA ALA A 102 -25.87 -9.83 -27.64
C ALA A 102 -26.85 -8.69 -27.35
N LYS A 103 -27.67 -8.30 -28.33
CA LYS A 103 -28.70 -7.24 -28.12
C LYS A 103 -29.81 -7.75 -27.19
N LYS A 104 -30.28 -8.97 -27.42
CA LYS A 104 -31.20 -9.71 -26.55
C LYS A 104 -30.66 -11.13 -26.31
N PRO A 105 -31.05 -11.77 -25.20
CA PRO A 105 -30.76 -13.20 -25.00
C PRO A 105 -31.31 -14.01 -26.19
N GLY A 106 -30.49 -14.87 -26.79
CA GLY A 106 -30.84 -15.66 -27.98
C GLY A 106 -30.47 -15.04 -29.33
N ASP A 107 -30.14 -13.74 -29.38
CA ASP A 107 -29.62 -13.12 -30.61
C ASP A 107 -28.17 -13.56 -30.90
N GLU A 108 -27.71 -13.33 -32.13
CA GLU A 108 -26.30 -13.48 -32.49
C GLU A 108 -25.39 -12.61 -31.61
N ILE A 109 -24.23 -13.18 -31.26
CA ILE A 109 -23.24 -12.49 -30.44
C ILE A 109 -22.61 -11.36 -31.25
N ASN A 110 -22.69 -10.15 -30.73
CA ASN A 110 -22.23 -8.94 -31.40
C ASN A 110 -20.87 -8.45 -30.91
N LYS A 111 -20.55 -8.69 -29.64
CA LYS A 111 -19.33 -8.18 -28.99
C LYS A 111 -18.77 -9.22 -28.03
N TYR A 112 -17.46 -9.14 -27.82
CA TYR A 112 -16.76 -9.97 -26.84
C TYR A 112 -15.90 -9.12 -25.92
N LEU A 113 -15.85 -9.50 -24.65
CA LEU A 113 -14.75 -9.13 -23.76
C LEU A 113 -13.93 -10.38 -23.46
N ILE A 114 -12.63 -10.35 -23.76
CA ILE A 114 -11.71 -11.43 -23.44
C ILE A 114 -10.74 -10.95 -22.36
N PHE A 115 -10.58 -11.75 -21.31
CA PHE A 115 -9.62 -11.51 -20.24
C PHE A 115 -8.60 -12.64 -20.22
N GLU A 116 -7.34 -12.29 -20.42
CA GLU A 116 -6.23 -13.22 -20.26
C GLU A 116 -5.55 -12.92 -18.92
N LEU A 117 -5.61 -13.84 -17.97
CA LEU A 117 -5.12 -13.66 -16.59
C LEU A 117 -3.82 -14.46 -16.36
N MET A 118 -2.81 -14.19 -17.19
CA MET A 118 -1.53 -14.92 -17.28
C MET A 118 -0.33 -14.22 -16.60
N GLY A 119 -0.52 -13.65 -15.40
CA GLY A 119 0.55 -12.93 -14.69
C GLY A 119 1.00 -11.68 -15.45
N LYS A 120 2.32 -11.49 -15.66
CA LYS A 120 2.87 -10.32 -16.39
C LYS A 120 2.29 -10.14 -17.80
N HIS A 121 1.83 -11.22 -18.44
CA HIS A 121 1.21 -11.20 -19.76
C HIS A 121 -0.29 -10.94 -19.75
N SER A 122 -0.88 -10.71 -18.57
CA SER A 122 -2.32 -10.51 -18.45
C SER A 122 -2.78 -9.27 -19.20
N ASN A 123 -3.94 -9.39 -19.85
CA ASN A 123 -4.52 -8.36 -20.70
C ASN A 123 -6.05 -8.48 -20.78
N ILE A 124 -6.68 -7.43 -21.31
CA ILE A 124 -8.11 -7.37 -21.62
C ILE A 124 -8.29 -6.93 -23.07
N PHE A 125 -9.25 -7.53 -23.76
CA PHE A 125 -9.59 -7.24 -25.15
C PHE A 125 -11.09 -6.99 -25.28
N TYR A 126 -11.45 -5.91 -25.97
CA TYR A 126 -12.80 -5.64 -26.39
C TYR A 126 -12.89 -5.82 -27.91
N LEU A 127 -13.71 -6.78 -28.36
CA LEU A 127 -13.77 -7.23 -29.74
C LEU A 127 -15.15 -7.00 -30.38
N ASP A 128 -15.17 -6.90 -31.72
CA ASP A 128 -16.40 -7.01 -32.52
C ASP A 128 -16.79 -8.47 -32.82
N ASN A 129 -17.88 -8.64 -33.57
CA ASN A 129 -18.40 -9.94 -34.01
C ASN A 129 -17.45 -10.69 -34.97
N LYS A 130 -16.49 -10.01 -35.59
CA LYS A 130 -15.44 -10.59 -36.44
C LYS A 130 -14.13 -10.80 -35.68
N HIS A 131 -14.17 -10.75 -34.35
CA HIS A 131 -12.99 -10.86 -33.47
C HIS A 131 -11.93 -9.76 -33.71
N LYS A 132 -12.29 -8.62 -34.30
CA LYS A 132 -11.38 -7.48 -34.46
C LYS A 132 -11.28 -6.72 -33.15
N ILE A 133 -10.06 -6.37 -32.75
CA ILE A 133 -9.78 -5.65 -31.49
C ILE A 133 -10.22 -4.19 -31.64
N ILE A 134 -11.26 -3.79 -30.89
CA ILE A 134 -11.74 -2.40 -30.80
C ILE A 134 -10.93 -1.64 -29.75
N ALA A 135 -10.72 -2.26 -28.58
CA ALA A 135 -9.93 -1.69 -27.51
C ALA A 135 -9.17 -2.78 -26.76
N VAL A 136 -8.05 -2.41 -26.13
CA VAL A 136 -7.16 -3.34 -25.43
C VAL A 136 -6.57 -2.66 -24.20
N GLY A 137 -6.29 -3.43 -23.15
CA GLY A 137 -5.64 -2.93 -21.93
C GLY A 137 -4.15 -2.60 -22.11
N LYS A 138 -3.42 -3.48 -22.80
CA LYS A 138 -1.99 -3.32 -23.12
C LYS A 138 -1.76 -3.64 -24.60
N GLN A 139 -1.25 -2.67 -25.35
CA GLN A 139 -0.75 -2.93 -26.71
C GLN A 139 0.62 -3.60 -26.63
N ILE A 140 0.87 -4.56 -27.51
CA ILE A 140 2.14 -5.30 -27.58
C ILE A 140 2.72 -5.09 -28.97
N LYS A 141 3.87 -4.40 -29.04
CA LYS A 141 4.59 -4.19 -30.31
C LYS A 141 5.44 -5.42 -30.66
N SER A 142 5.77 -5.57 -31.93
CA SER A 142 6.67 -6.64 -32.43
C SER A 142 8.02 -6.67 -31.71
N SER A 143 8.53 -5.53 -31.24
CA SER A 143 9.76 -5.44 -30.47
C SER A 143 9.68 -6.01 -29.05
N GLN A 144 8.46 -6.21 -28.51
CA GLN A 144 8.23 -6.66 -27.13
C GLN A 144 7.84 -8.13 -27.03
N SER A 145 7.38 -8.73 -28.13
CA SER A 145 6.96 -10.13 -28.19
C SER A 145 7.16 -10.66 -29.59
N SER A 146 7.93 -11.74 -29.71
CA SER A 146 8.07 -12.51 -30.95
C SER A 146 6.85 -13.40 -31.23
N PHE A 147 6.02 -13.69 -30.22
CA PHE A 147 4.93 -14.66 -30.34
C PHE A 147 3.68 -14.09 -31.01
N ARG A 148 3.27 -12.87 -30.65
CA ARG A 148 2.14 -12.18 -31.26
C ARG A 148 2.21 -10.68 -31.04
N THR A 149 1.80 -9.92 -32.06
CA THR A 149 1.60 -8.47 -31.98
C THR A 149 0.14 -8.18 -31.64
N ILE A 150 -0.09 -7.25 -30.71
CA ILE A 150 -1.43 -6.89 -30.26
C ILE A 150 -1.64 -5.39 -30.48
N SER A 151 -2.54 -5.05 -31.40
CA SER A 151 -2.89 -3.66 -31.71
C SER A 151 -4.38 -3.51 -31.97
N THR A 152 -4.90 -2.31 -31.72
CA THR A 152 -6.28 -1.96 -32.07
C THR A 152 -6.46 -2.05 -33.59
N GLY A 153 -7.52 -2.71 -34.02
CA GLY A 153 -7.84 -2.96 -35.43
C GLY A 153 -7.33 -4.30 -35.97
N SER A 154 -6.44 -4.99 -35.27
CA SER A 154 -6.03 -6.36 -35.65
C SER A 154 -7.09 -7.39 -35.27
N ILE A 155 -7.07 -8.56 -35.92
CA ILE A 155 -7.86 -9.71 -35.50
C ILE A 155 -7.22 -10.31 -34.25
N TYR A 156 -8.03 -10.64 -33.25
CA TYR A 156 -7.57 -11.28 -32.02
C TYR A 156 -7.03 -12.67 -32.29
N SER A 157 -5.86 -12.97 -31.70
CA SER A 157 -5.30 -14.31 -31.62
C SER A 157 -5.10 -14.66 -30.14
N GLY A 158 -5.53 -15.86 -29.76
CA GLY A 158 -5.36 -16.40 -28.41
C GLY A 158 -3.89 -16.52 -28.00
N PRO A 159 -3.62 -16.85 -26.73
CA PRO A 159 -2.26 -17.18 -26.31
C PRO A 159 -1.72 -18.39 -27.08
N PRO A 160 -0.38 -18.59 -27.12
CA PRO A 160 0.21 -19.78 -27.72
C PRO A 160 -0.36 -21.07 -27.12
N VAL A 161 -0.48 -22.10 -27.95
CA VAL A 161 -1.02 -23.40 -27.53
C VAL A 161 -0.18 -23.99 -26.40
N ASN A 162 -0.84 -24.44 -25.34
CA ASN A 162 -0.19 -25.09 -24.22
C ASN A 162 0.09 -26.56 -24.54
N LEU A 163 1.36 -26.91 -24.64
CA LEU A 163 1.82 -28.27 -24.99
C LEU A 163 1.75 -29.26 -23.81
N LYS A 164 1.41 -28.79 -22.60
CA LYS A 164 1.30 -29.65 -21.41
C LYS A 164 0.09 -30.57 -21.51
N LYS A 165 0.12 -31.69 -20.78
CA LYS A 165 -1.00 -32.63 -20.73
C LYS A 165 -2.19 -32.05 -19.97
N GLN A 166 -3.41 -32.26 -20.44
CA GLN A 166 -4.59 -31.94 -19.66
C GLN A 166 -4.82 -32.98 -18.55
N PRO A 167 -5.13 -32.57 -17.31
CA PRO A 167 -5.52 -33.49 -16.24
C PRO A 167 -6.79 -34.28 -16.60
N ARG A 168 -6.75 -35.61 -16.50
CA ARG A 168 -7.90 -36.48 -16.80
C ARG A 168 -8.36 -37.31 -15.61
N GLU A 169 -9.67 -37.54 -15.54
CA GLU A 169 -10.28 -38.36 -14.49
C GLU A 169 -10.08 -39.85 -14.70
N ASP A 170 -9.82 -40.32 -15.92
CA ASP A 170 -9.62 -41.73 -16.26
C ASP A 170 -8.14 -42.15 -16.15
N GLU A 171 -7.24 -41.19 -15.90
CA GLU A 171 -5.82 -41.47 -15.76
C GLU A 171 -5.55 -42.38 -14.55
N SER A 172 -4.70 -43.39 -14.76
CA SER A 172 -4.28 -44.35 -13.74
C SER A 172 -3.07 -43.84 -12.96
N PHE A 173 -2.88 -44.34 -11.74
CA PHE A 173 -1.74 -43.95 -10.89
C PHE A 173 -0.40 -44.19 -11.58
N GLN A 174 -0.24 -45.32 -12.26
CA GLN A 174 1.00 -45.65 -12.97
C GLN A 174 1.26 -44.68 -14.13
N SER A 175 0.26 -44.42 -14.98
CA SER A 175 0.37 -43.46 -16.09
C SER A 175 0.70 -42.04 -15.60
N TRP A 176 0.06 -41.63 -14.49
CA TRP A 176 0.32 -40.34 -13.86
C TRP A 176 1.75 -40.27 -13.34
N LYS A 177 2.18 -41.28 -12.57
CA LYS A 177 3.54 -41.39 -12.03
C LYS A 177 4.59 -41.36 -13.13
N ASP A 178 4.41 -42.15 -14.19
CA ASP A 178 5.33 -42.20 -15.33
C ASP A 178 5.42 -40.83 -16.03
N SER A 179 4.30 -40.10 -16.11
CA SER A 179 4.27 -38.77 -16.72
C SER A 179 5.04 -37.72 -15.92
N ILE A 180 4.98 -37.77 -14.58
CA ILE A 180 5.66 -36.80 -13.71
C ILE A 180 7.13 -37.18 -13.42
N SER A 181 7.53 -38.43 -13.67
CA SER A 181 8.88 -38.94 -13.38
C SER A 181 9.85 -38.83 -14.56
N ILE A 182 9.46 -38.17 -15.67
CA ILE A 182 10.30 -38.02 -16.87
C ILE A 182 11.57 -37.21 -16.57
N VAL A 183 11.46 -36.21 -15.70
CA VAL A 183 12.56 -35.31 -15.33
C VAL A 183 12.77 -35.43 -13.82
N PRO A 184 14.00 -35.70 -13.35
CA PRO A 184 14.31 -35.81 -11.93
C PRO A 184 14.40 -34.40 -11.31
N GLU A 185 13.24 -33.79 -11.09
CA GLU A 185 13.08 -32.48 -10.45
C GLU A 185 12.26 -32.62 -9.16
N SER A 186 12.00 -31.51 -8.46
CA SER A 186 11.09 -31.54 -7.33
C SER A 186 9.66 -31.86 -7.78
N LEU A 187 8.92 -32.61 -6.96
CA LEU A 187 7.54 -33.01 -7.29
C LEU A 187 6.65 -31.82 -7.71
N LYS A 188 6.85 -30.66 -7.06
CA LYS A 188 6.21 -29.40 -7.45
C LYS A 188 6.42 -29.06 -8.92
N TYR A 189 7.66 -29.03 -9.39
CA TYR A 189 7.97 -28.66 -10.78
C TYR A 189 7.59 -29.76 -11.76
N CYS A 190 7.72 -31.04 -11.38
CA CYS A 190 7.21 -32.15 -12.17
C CYS A 190 5.72 -31.98 -12.49
N LEU A 191 4.89 -31.66 -11.48
CA LEU A 191 3.45 -31.42 -11.69
C LEU A 191 3.17 -30.16 -12.54
N ILE A 192 3.84 -29.04 -12.23
CA ILE A 192 3.65 -27.77 -12.94
C ILE A 192 4.06 -27.87 -14.40
N ASN A 193 5.14 -28.58 -14.71
CA ASN A 193 5.70 -28.67 -16.06
C ASN A 193 4.97 -29.71 -16.91
N THR A 194 4.41 -30.76 -16.30
CA THR A 194 3.71 -31.84 -17.01
C THR A 194 2.26 -31.50 -17.35
N TYR A 195 1.53 -30.88 -16.41
CA TYR A 195 0.08 -30.71 -16.54
C TYR A 195 -0.35 -29.25 -16.71
N GLN A 196 -1.42 -29.05 -17.49
CA GLN A 196 -2.11 -27.76 -17.62
C GLN A 196 -2.85 -27.40 -16.32
N GLY A 197 -3.06 -26.09 -16.09
CA GLY A 197 -3.82 -25.60 -14.93
C GLY A 197 -3.13 -25.73 -13.57
N VAL A 198 -2.00 -26.43 -13.47
CA VAL A 198 -1.29 -26.62 -12.20
C VAL A 198 -0.54 -25.35 -11.80
N SER A 199 -0.89 -24.82 -10.63
CA SER A 199 -0.27 -23.64 -10.05
C SER A 199 0.60 -24.02 -8.83
N PRO A 200 1.59 -23.17 -8.45
CA PRO A 200 2.34 -23.38 -7.22
C PRO A 200 1.48 -23.43 -5.94
N ILE A 201 0.30 -22.80 -5.97
CA ILE A 201 -0.64 -22.87 -4.85
C ILE A 201 -1.39 -24.21 -4.84
N LEU A 202 -1.75 -24.76 -6.01
CA LEU A 202 -2.37 -26.08 -6.10
C LEU A 202 -1.43 -27.17 -5.58
N THR A 203 -0.14 -27.11 -5.90
CA THR A 203 0.84 -28.08 -5.36
C THR A 203 0.90 -28.00 -3.83
N LYS A 204 0.85 -26.79 -3.27
CA LYS A 204 0.82 -26.59 -1.81
C LYS A 204 -0.49 -27.06 -1.18
N GLN A 205 -1.62 -26.87 -1.86
CA GLN A 205 -2.92 -27.40 -1.44
C GLN A 205 -2.85 -28.94 -1.38
N LEU A 206 -2.40 -29.59 -2.46
CA LEU A 206 -2.26 -31.05 -2.53
C LEU A 206 -1.38 -31.60 -1.40
N GLU A 207 -0.26 -30.93 -1.10
CA GLU A 207 0.63 -31.30 0.01
C GLU A 207 -0.05 -31.22 1.37
N VAL A 208 -0.69 -30.08 1.68
CA VAL A 208 -1.36 -29.87 2.97
C VAL A 208 -2.53 -30.84 3.15
N ILE A 209 -3.28 -31.10 2.08
CA ILE A 209 -4.44 -31.99 2.09
C ILE A 209 -4.04 -33.45 2.27
N SER A 210 -2.94 -33.86 1.66
CA SER A 210 -2.49 -35.26 1.70
C SER A 210 -1.97 -35.66 3.08
N ALA A 211 -1.82 -34.72 4.03
CA ALA A 211 -1.44 -34.95 5.43
C ALA A 211 -0.27 -35.96 5.58
N THR A 212 0.66 -35.94 4.62
CA THR A 212 1.74 -36.90 4.54
C THR A 212 2.71 -36.70 5.70
N VAL A 213 3.27 -37.80 6.22
CA VAL A 213 4.14 -37.81 7.42
C VAL A 213 5.33 -36.85 7.31
N ASN A 214 5.78 -36.55 6.10
CA ASN A 214 6.78 -35.54 5.81
C ASN A 214 6.12 -34.20 5.41
N SER A 215 6.30 -33.17 6.25
CA SER A 215 6.15 -31.78 5.80
C SER A 215 7.20 -31.49 4.71
N GLU A 216 6.81 -30.87 3.60
CA GLU A 216 7.68 -30.44 2.47
C GLU A 216 8.01 -31.49 1.39
N ILE A 217 7.14 -32.48 1.15
CA ILE A 217 7.27 -33.44 0.04
C ILE A 217 7.32 -32.76 -1.33
N MET A 218 6.62 -31.64 -1.53
CA MET A 218 6.61 -30.93 -2.82
C MET A 218 7.98 -30.36 -3.20
N GLY A 219 8.87 -30.13 -2.21
CA GLY A 219 10.24 -29.69 -2.44
C GLY A 219 11.23 -30.82 -2.72
N LYS A 220 10.87 -32.08 -2.41
CA LYS A 220 11.74 -33.25 -2.60
C LYS A 220 11.77 -33.66 -4.07
N ASN A 221 12.93 -34.16 -4.50
CA ASN A 221 13.06 -34.78 -5.81
C ASN A 221 12.20 -36.05 -5.86
N ILE A 222 11.49 -36.24 -6.98
CA ILE A 222 10.52 -37.31 -7.16
C ILE A 222 11.08 -38.72 -6.92
N ASP A 223 12.35 -38.95 -7.23
CA ASP A 223 13.00 -40.25 -7.10
C ASP A 223 13.14 -40.71 -5.64
N PHE A 224 13.10 -39.77 -4.68
CA PHE A 224 13.22 -40.06 -3.24
C PHE A 224 11.87 -40.07 -2.51
N ILE A 225 10.75 -39.99 -3.22
CA ILE A 225 9.41 -39.96 -2.63
C ILE A 225 8.86 -41.39 -2.59
N SER A 226 8.29 -41.78 -1.45
CA SER A 226 7.69 -43.11 -1.30
C SER A 226 6.47 -43.27 -2.20
N ASN A 227 6.23 -44.51 -2.68
CA ASN A 227 5.04 -44.80 -3.48
C ASN A 227 3.74 -44.55 -2.70
N SER A 228 3.74 -44.74 -1.37
CA SER A 228 2.59 -44.45 -0.51
C SER A 228 2.26 -42.96 -0.49
N ASP A 229 3.26 -42.09 -0.37
CA ASP A 229 3.05 -40.63 -0.39
C ASP A 229 2.54 -40.17 -1.76
N LEU A 230 3.12 -40.67 -2.85
CA LEU A 230 2.66 -40.37 -4.21
C LEU A 230 1.22 -40.83 -4.44
N MET A 231 0.83 -41.97 -3.88
CA MET A 231 -0.52 -42.51 -4.02
C MET A 231 -1.56 -41.64 -3.30
N GLU A 232 -1.25 -41.12 -2.11
CA GLU A 232 -2.15 -40.20 -1.41
C GLU A 232 -2.28 -38.86 -2.15
N ILE A 233 -1.16 -38.33 -2.69
CA ILE A 233 -1.19 -37.14 -3.54
C ILE A 233 -2.04 -37.38 -4.79
N PHE A 234 -1.91 -38.54 -5.44
CA PHE A 234 -2.69 -38.89 -6.62
C PHE A 234 -4.19 -39.04 -6.33
N LYS A 235 -4.56 -39.57 -5.16
CA LYS A 235 -5.95 -39.62 -4.72
C LYS A 235 -6.54 -38.21 -4.59
N ASN A 236 -5.81 -37.29 -3.98
CA ASN A 236 -6.24 -35.89 -3.84
C ASN A 236 -6.23 -35.13 -5.18
N TRP A 237 -5.30 -35.46 -6.07
CA TRP A 237 -5.29 -34.99 -7.46
C TRP A 237 -6.57 -35.38 -8.21
N LYS A 238 -7.03 -36.64 -8.07
CA LYS A 238 -8.29 -37.10 -8.68
C LYS A 238 -9.51 -36.38 -8.10
N ILE A 239 -9.53 -36.14 -6.79
CA ILE A 239 -10.58 -35.35 -6.13
C ILE A 239 -10.62 -33.93 -6.71
N TRP A 240 -9.46 -33.27 -6.83
CA TRP A 240 -9.37 -31.94 -7.44
C TRP A 240 -9.94 -31.90 -8.85
N ILE A 241 -9.55 -32.83 -9.73
CA ILE A 241 -10.04 -32.89 -11.11
C ILE A 241 -11.56 -33.07 -11.13
N ASN A 242 -12.08 -34.00 -10.32
CA ASN A 242 -13.52 -34.26 -10.25
C ASN A 242 -14.30 -33.03 -9.79
N ARG A 243 -13.81 -32.32 -8.75
CA ARG A 243 -14.42 -31.07 -8.27
C ARG A 243 -14.36 -29.97 -9.32
N PHE A 244 -13.24 -29.86 -10.03
CA PHE A 244 -13.04 -28.88 -11.10
C PHE A 244 -14.02 -29.09 -12.27
N LYS A 245 -14.17 -30.34 -12.75
CA LYS A 245 -15.08 -30.66 -13.87
C LYS A 245 -16.55 -30.54 -13.49
N ASN A 246 -16.92 -31.00 -12.29
CA ASN A 246 -18.31 -30.98 -11.82
C ASN A 246 -18.74 -29.65 -11.19
N ASN A 247 -17.88 -28.61 -11.27
CA ASN A 247 -18.11 -27.29 -10.69
C ASN A 247 -18.46 -27.29 -9.18
N ASN A 248 -17.88 -28.21 -8.42
CA ASN A 248 -18.18 -28.37 -7.01
C ASN A 248 -17.09 -27.69 -6.16
N PHE A 249 -17.34 -26.45 -5.77
CA PHE A 249 -16.37 -25.59 -5.11
C PHE A 249 -16.86 -25.15 -3.72
N ASN A 250 -15.91 -25.01 -2.79
CA ASN A 250 -16.13 -24.42 -1.48
C ASN A 250 -14.87 -23.72 -0.95
N PHE A 251 -15.05 -22.67 -0.15
CA PHE A 251 -13.95 -21.88 0.37
C PHE A 251 -13.47 -22.42 1.72
N SER A 252 -12.16 -22.63 1.84
CA SER A 252 -11.48 -22.89 3.11
C SER A 252 -10.15 -22.14 3.17
N THR A 253 -9.74 -21.77 4.38
CA THR A 253 -8.41 -21.17 4.63
C THR A 253 -7.52 -22.20 5.31
N PHE A 254 -6.22 -22.16 5.00
CA PHE A 254 -5.22 -23.01 5.62
C PHE A 254 -3.90 -22.24 5.80
N ASN A 255 -3.10 -22.64 6.80
CA ASN A 255 -1.82 -21.99 7.13
C ASN A 255 -1.89 -20.46 7.30
N LYS A 256 -3.03 -19.94 7.76
CA LYS A 256 -3.36 -18.51 7.99
C LYS A 256 -3.33 -17.59 6.76
N ASP A 257 -2.49 -17.86 5.76
CA ASP A 257 -2.23 -16.98 4.62
C ASP A 257 -2.78 -17.52 3.28
N PHE A 258 -3.22 -18.77 3.24
CA PHE A 258 -3.64 -19.43 2.01
C PHE A 258 -5.12 -19.83 2.04
N TYR A 259 -5.69 -19.96 0.85
CA TYR A 259 -7.05 -20.42 0.66
C TYR A 259 -7.11 -21.58 -0.34
N CYS A 260 -8.17 -22.38 -0.24
CA CYS A 260 -8.52 -23.44 -1.16
C CYS A 260 -10.00 -23.31 -1.53
N VAL A 261 -10.32 -23.61 -2.78
CA VAL A 261 -11.69 -23.53 -3.32
C VAL A 261 -12.31 -24.89 -3.66
N TRP A 262 -11.57 -25.98 -3.46
CA TRP A 262 -12.00 -27.34 -3.87
C TRP A 262 -11.86 -28.37 -2.74
N PHE A 263 -11.36 -27.97 -1.58
CA PHE A 263 -11.08 -28.85 -0.46
C PHE A 263 -11.82 -28.43 0.83
N PHE A 264 -12.29 -29.44 1.56
CA PHE A 264 -12.95 -29.34 2.85
C PHE A 264 -12.05 -29.93 3.94
N ASN A 265 -11.54 -29.09 4.85
CA ASN A 265 -10.69 -29.58 5.96
C ASN A 265 -11.50 -30.32 7.06
N LYS A 266 -12.84 -30.31 6.93
CA LYS A 266 -13.88 -31.09 7.61
C LYS A 266 -15.16 -30.80 6.82
N GLU A 267 -16.01 -31.78 6.53
CA GLU A 267 -17.38 -31.48 6.10
C GLU A 267 -18.04 -30.73 7.24
N ILE A 268 -18.16 -29.41 7.07
CA ILE A 268 -18.64 -28.52 8.11
C ILE A 268 -20.13 -28.83 8.31
N ASN A 269 -20.44 -29.51 9.41
CA ASN A 269 -21.72 -29.46 10.12
C ASN A 269 -21.94 -28.04 10.69
N SER A 270 -21.95 -27.01 9.84
CA SER A 270 -22.41 -25.68 10.23
C SER A 270 -23.46 -25.22 9.25
N GLU A 271 -24.62 -24.92 9.80
CA GLU A 271 -25.82 -24.37 9.19
C GLU A 271 -25.60 -22.99 8.51
N ASN A 272 -24.37 -22.48 8.48
CA ASN A 272 -23.99 -21.24 7.84
C ASN A 272 -23.18 -21.51 6.56
N LYS A 273 -23.86 -21.65 5.41
CA LYS A 273 -23.24 -21.56 4.08
C LYS A 273 -22.59 -20.18 3.91
N ILE A 274 -21.30 -20.07 4.15
CA ILE A 274 -20.54 -18.86 3.83
C ILE A 274 -20.42 -18.78 2.29
N ASP A 275 -20.77 -17.64 1.69
CA ASP A 275 -20.66 -17.43 0.24
C ASP A 275 -19.17 -17.43 -0.19
N LEU A 276 -18.83 -18.34 -1.11
CA LEU A 276 -17.49 -18.49 -1.70
C LEU A 276 -16.99 -17.16 -2.27
N CYS A 277 -17.85 -16.43 -2.97
CA CYS A 277 -17.46 -15.19 -3.64
C CYS A 277 -17.11 -14.10 -2.63
N THR A 278 -17.93 -13.93 -1.59
CA THR A 278 -17.69 -12.97 -0.50
C THR A 278 -16.40 -13.30 0.26
N SER A 279 -16.13 -14.59 0.46
CA SER A 279 -14.90 -15.02 1.14
C SER A 279 -13.64 -14.73 0.33
N LEU A 280 -13.70 -14.95 -0.99
CA LEU A 280 -12.62 -14.58 -1.91
C LEU A 280 -12.44 -13.06 -1.99
N GLU A 281 -13.52 -12.29 -2.05
CA GLU A 281 -13.48 -10.82 -2.00
C GLU A 281 -12.73 -10.35 -0.75
N ASN A 282 -13.13 -10.84 0.43
CA ASN A 282 -12.50 -10.48 1.70
C ASN A 282 -11.02 -10.87 1.76
N TYR A 283 -10.66 -12.06 1.26
CA TYR A 283 -9.27 -12.52 1.20
C TYR A 283 -8.41 -11.57 0.34
N TYR A 284 -8.84 -11.29 -0.89
CA TYR A 284 -8.06 -10.43 -1.79
C TYR A 284 -8.07 -8.97 -1.30
N ASP A 285 -9.17 -8.45 -0.78
CA ASP A 285 -9.24 -7.10 -0.23
C ASP A 285 -8.23 -6.91 0.91
N PHE A 286 -8.15 -7.87 1.84
CA PHE A 286 -7.19 -7.87 2.94
C PHE A 286 -5.73 -7.86 2.43
N HIS A 287 -5.36 -8.84 1.60
CA HIS A 287 -3.97 -8.98 1.14
C HIS A 287 -3.54 -7.88 0.17
N LEU A 288 -4.44 -7.34 -0.66
CA LEU A 288 -4.14 -6.21 -1.54
C LEU A 288 -3.92 -4.92 -0.73
N LYS A 289 -4.73 -4.68 0.31
CA LYS A 289 -4.53 -3.56 1.23
C LYS A 289 -3.20 -3.69 1.99
N GLN A 290 -2.88 -4.89 2.48
CA GLN A 290 -1.60 -5.16 3.14
C GLN A 290 -0.41 -4.86 2.21
N LYS A 291 -0.44 -5.37 0.97
CA LYS A 291 0.61 -5.10 -0.02
C LYS A 291 0.70 -3.60 -0.37
N LYS A 292 -0.43 -2.91 -0.52
CA LYS A 292 -0.46 -1.46 -0.78
C LYS A 292 0.21 -0.69 0.36
N LEU A 293 -0.09 -1.07 1.60
CA LEU A 293 0.49 -0.48 2.81
C LEU A 293 2.01 -0.66 2.85
N GLU A 294 2.53 -1.88 2.63
CA GLU A 294 3.97 -2.14 2.60
C GLU A 294 4.70 -1.34 1.51
N LEU A 295 4.09 -1.22 0.32
CA LEU A 295 4.65 -0.43 -0.78
C LEU A 295 4.66 1.07 -0.48
N LEU A 296 3.62 1.59 0.18
CA LEU A 296 3.55 2.98 0.60
C LEU A 296 4.60 3.29 1.68
N GLU A 297 4.75 2.43 2.70
CA GLU A 297 5.75 2.58 3.75
C GLU A 297 7.15 2.66 3.15
N LYS A 298 7.54 1.68 2.33
CA LYS A 298 8.84 1.69 1.63
C LYS A 298 9.06 2.93 0.77
N LYS A 299 8.00 3.42 0.13
CA LYS A 299 8.07 4.63 -0.70
C LYS A 299 8.32 5.88 0.15
N ILE A 300 7.62 6.01 1.27
CA ILE A 300 7.79 7.13 2.21
C ILE A 300 9.19 7.10 2.82
N GLU A 301 9.63 5.95 3.31
CA GLU A 301 11.01 5.75 3.83
C GLU A 301 12.05 6.13 2.78
N GLY A 302 11.87 5.70 1.53
CA GLY A 302 12.77 6.04 0.43
C GLY A 302 12.81 7.55 0.13
N ILE A 303 11.68 8.25 0.21
CA ILE A 303 11.59 9.71 0.06
C ILE A 303 12.34 10.41 1.20
N ILE A 304 12.04 10.04 2.46
CA ILE A 304 12.67 10.62 3.65
C ILE A 304 14.19 10.40 3.60
N PHE A 305 14.63 9.18 3.28
CA PHE A 305 16.05 8.84 3.18
C PHE A 305 16.76 9.68 2.13
N LYS A 306 16.19 9.79 0.92
CA LYS A 306 16.76 10.59 -0.17
C LYS A 306 16.84 12.07 0.19
N GLN A 307 15.78 12.62 0.81
CA GLN A 307 15.77 14.01 1.22
C GLN A 307 16.78 14.27 2.33
N THR A 308 16.86 13.39 3.34
CA THR A 308 17.82 13.48 4.45
C THR A 308 19.27 13.52 3.95
N ILE A 309 19.61 12.67 2.99
CA ILE A 309 20.96 12.69 2.37
C ILE A 309 21.22 14.01 1.66
N THR A 310 20.22 14.55 0.97
CA THR A 310 20.32 15.82 0.25
C THR A 310 20.56 16.98 1.22
N GLU A 311 19.77 17.06 2.30
CA GLU A 311 19.94 18.10 3.32
C GLU A 311 21.27 17.98 4.06
N LYS A 312 21.71 16.77 4.42
CA LYS A 312 23.03 16.55 5.04
C LYS A 312 24.18 16.98 4.13
N LYS A 313 24.10 16.70 2.82
CA LYS A 313 25.09 17.18 1.83
C LYS A 313 25.13 18.70 1.78
N ASN A 314 23.97 19.35 1.71
CA ASN A 314 23.88 20.82 1.70
C ASN A 314 24.44 21.43 2.99
N LEU A 315 24.13 20.82 4.15
CA LEU A 315 24.65 21.22 5.46
C LEU A 315 26.18 21.16 5.48
N ASN A 316 26.78 20.06 5.00
CA ASN A 316 28.24 19.90 4.94
C ASN A 316 28.90 20.95 4.03
N ILE A 317 28.28 21.29 2.89
CA ILE A 317 28.76 22.37 2.01
C ILE A 317 28.74 23.71 2.76
N GLN A 318 27.69 23.99 3.54
CA GLN A 318 27.64 25.22 4.34
C GLN A 318 28.71 25.25 5.45
N TYR A 319 29.02 24.10 6.08
CA TYR A 319 30.12 24.01 7.05
C TYR A 319 31.49 24.30 6.41
N ASP A 320 31.75 23.76 5.21
CA ASP A 320 32.97 24.06 4.45
C ASP A 320 33.05 25.56 4.11
N LEU A 321 31.96 26.18 3.65
CA LEU A 321 31.89 27.62 3.40
C LEU A 321 32.10 28.46 4.66
N LEU A 322 31.58 27.99 5.81
CA LEU A 322 31.77 28.65 7.09
C LEU A 322 33.24 28.66 7.49
N SER A 323 33.92 27.51 7.40
CA SER A 323 35.36 27.38 7.71
C SER A 323 36.23 28.32 6.86
N LYS A 324 35.94 28.40 5.55
CA LYS A 324 36.62 29.31 4.61
C LYS A 324 36.42 30.80 4.95
N SER A 325 35.37 31.13 5.70
CA SER A 325 35.03 32.49 6.11
C SER A 325 35.55 32.90 7.49
N GLU A 326 36.20 31.98 8.24
CA GLU A 326 36.68 32.24 9.61
C GLU A 326 37.80 33.27 9.67
N ASN A 327 38.66 33.33 8.65
CA ASN A 327 39.82 34.23 8.62
C ASN A 327 39.47 35.71 8.38
N TYR A 328 38.21 36.13 8.46
CA TYR A 328 37.81 37.53 8.20
C TYR A 328 38.43 38.53 9.19
N GLU A 329 38.66 38.11 10.44
CA GLU A 329 39.35 38.91 11.47
C GLU A 329 40.81 39.12 11.10
N THR A 330 41.51 38.08 10.64
CA THR A 330 42.90 38.21 10.19
C THR A 330 43.06 39.19 9.01
N TYR A 331 42.06 39.28 8.12
CA TYR A 331 42.07 40.27 7.04
C TYR A 331 41.79 41.70 7.54
N LYS A 332 41.02 41.83 8.62
CA LYS A 332 40.77 43.10 9.30
C LYS A 332 42.04 43.56 10.01
N GLU A 333 42.66 42.71 10.81
CA GLU A 333 43.93 42.97 11.50
C GLU A 333 45.05 43.34 10.53
N LYS A 334 45.17 42.61 9.40
CA LYS A 334 46.14 42.97 8.35
C LYS A 334 45.87 44.33 7.73
N ALA A 335 44.60 44.74 7.60
CA ALA A 335 44.25 46.07 7.13
C ALA A 335 44.57 47.13 8.19
N ASP A 336 44.18 46.89 9.44
CA ASP A 336 44.42 47.76 10.60
C ASP A 336 45.94 48.02 10.76
N ASN A 337 46.77 46.98 10.65
CA ASN A 337 48.23 47.07 10.70
C ASN A 337 48.84 47.91 9.57
N ILE A 338 48.26 47.85 8.35
CA ILE A 338 48.71 48.69 7.23
C ILE A 338 48.40 50.17 7.51
N PHE A 339 47.22 50.46 8.05
CA PHE A 339 46.81 51.83 8.38
C PHE A 339 47.45 52.39 9.66
N ALA A 340 48.01 51.54 10.53
CA ALA A 340 48.77 51.94 11.71
C ALA A 340 50.26 52.24 11.44
N SER A 341 50.76 51.99 10.22
CA SER A 341 52.16 52.21 9.86
C SER A 341 52.50 53.70 9.67
N HIS A 342 53.71 54.12 10.07
CA HIS A 342 54.13 55.54 10.12
C HIS A 342 54.36 56.20 8.73
N GLU A 343 54.49 55.41 7.65
CA GLU A 343 54.66 55.91 6.27
C GLU A 343 53.70 55.20 5.31
N ILE A 344 52.51 55.77 5.12
CA ILE A 344 51.48 55.19 4.25
C ILE A 344 51.64 55.70 2.81
N LYS A 345 51.99 54.81 1.86
CA LYS A 345 52.01 55.14 0.43
C LYS A 345 50.63 54.89 -0.21
N LYS A 346 50.36 55.54 -1.36
CA LYS A 346 49.11 55.35 -2.12
C LYS A 346 48.80 53.87 -2.44
N GLN A 347 49.84 53.06 -2.66
CA GLN A 347 49.71 51.62 -2.91
C GLN A 347 49.21 50.85 -1.68
N ASP A 348 49.59 51.27 -0.48
CA ASP A 348 49.22 50.63 0.78
C ASP A 348 47.77 50.94 1.16
N ILE A 349 47.30 52.15 0.84
CA ILE A 349 45.87 52.53 0.94
C ILE A 349 45.01 51.58 0.07
N ILE A 350 45.43 51.31 -1.17
CA ILE A 350 44.70 50.41 -2.08
C ILE A 350 44.69 48.98 -1.54
N LYS A 351 45.83 48.49 -1.00
CA LYS A 351 45.93 47.16 -0.39
C LYS A 351 45.05 47.04 0.86
N GLY A 352 45.11 48.01 1.77
CA GLY A 352 44.29 48.06 2.99
C GLY A 352 42.79 48.11 2.68
N GLN A 353 42.36 48.95 1.72
CA GLN A 353 40.96 49.00 1.28
C GLN A 353 40.48 47.68 0.65
N LYS A 354 41.33 47.01 -0.15
CA LYS A 354 41.01 45.67 -0.70
C LYS A 354 40.82 44.64 0.42
N LEU A 355 41.67 44.67 1.45
CA LEU A 355 41.59 43.78 2.61
C LEU A 355 40.32 44.04 3.45
N TYR A 356 39.96 45.31 3.70
CA TYR A 356 38.68 45.63 4.36
C TYR A 356 37.46 45.20 3.54
N LYS A 357 37.47 45.42 2.22
CA LYS A 357 36.39 44.94 1.33
C LYS A 357 36.26 43.42 1.42
N LYS A 358 37.37 42.69 1.46
CA LYS A 358 37.40 41.23 1.62
C LYS A 358 36.86 40.80 3.00
N SER A 359 37.31 41.43 4.09
CA SER A 359 36.83 41.17 5.45
C SER A 359 35.32 41.42 5.58
N LYS A 360 34.81 42.57 5.08
CA LYS A 360 33.38 42.90 5.09
C LYS A 360 32.54 41.90 4.29
N LYS A 361 33.04 41.44 3.14
CA LYS A 361 32.38 40.39 2.33
C LYS A 361 32.31 39.06 3.07
N LEU A 362 33.40 38.63 3.71
CA LEU A 362 33.46 37.39 4.48
C LEU A 362 32.55 37.44 5.71
N LYS A 363 32.52 38.56 6.43
CA LYS A 363 31.59 38.76 7.56
C LYS A 363 30.12 38.63 7.14
N ARG A 364 29.71 39.33 6.06
CA ARG A 364 28.35 39.21 5.51
C ARG A 364 28.04 37.78 5.04
N SER A 365 29.01 37.12 4.41
CA SER A 365 28.85 35.73 3.98
C SER A 365 28.64 34.79 5.17
N ARG A 366 29.37 34.99 6.27
CA ARG A 366 29.27 34.18 7.49
C ARG A 366 27.89 34.26 8.13
N GLU A 367 27.29 35.46 8.21
CA GLU A 367 25.93 35.65 8.74
C GLU A 367 24.89 34.88 7.90
N LEU A 368 24.93 35.03 6.57
CA LEU A 368 24.03 34.32 5.66
C LEU A 368 24.23 32.79 5.70
N VAL A 369 25.47 32.32 5.83
CA VAL A 369 25.78 30.88 5.95
C VAL A 369 25.25 30.33 7.27
N LYS A 370 25.35 31.08 8.39
CA LYS A 370 24.77 30.67 9.68
C LYS A 370 23.25 30.54 9.61
N GLU A 371 22.56 31.48 8.96
CA GLU A 371 21.10 31.38 8.74
C GLU A 371 20.75 30.13 7.93
N ARG A 372 21.48 29.85 6.84
CA ARG A 372 21.28 28.64 6.02
C ARG A 372 21.58 27.35 6.77
N LEU A 373 22.63 27.33 7.60
CA LEU A 373 22.94 26.18 8.45
C LEU A 373 21.77 25.87 9.39
N ASN A 374 21.15 26.90 9.97
CA ASN A 374 20.00 26.70 10.84
C ASN A 374 18.82 26.08 10.07
N ILE A 375 18.53 26.59 8.86
CA ILE A 375 17.47 26.04 7.99
C ILE A 375 17.71 24.54 7.72
N TYR A 376 18.93 24.17 7.31
CA TYR A 376 19.24 22.77 7.01
C TYR A 376 19.20 21.87 8.24
N LYS A 377 19.59 22.37 9.41
CA LYS A 377 19.45 21.63 10.68
C LYS A 377 17.98 21.40 11.02
N THR A 378 17.16 22.44 10.98
CA THR A 378 15.72 22.34 11.22
C THR A 378 15.05 21.38 10.23
N ASN A 379 15.42 21.42 8.95
CA ASN A 379 14.91 20.49 7.94
C ASN A 379 15.27 19.02 8.26
N ILE A 380 16.47 18.75 8.76
CA ILE A 380 16.88 17.41 9.17
C ILE A 380 16.10 16.96 10.40
N GLU A 381 15.90 17.84 11.38
CA GLU A 381 15.07 17.56 12.57
C GLU A 381 13.63 17.23 12.17
N ARG A 382 13.05 18.00 11.23
CA ARG A 382 11.71 17.73 10.66
C ARG A 382 11.61 16.34 10.03
N LEU A 383 12.61 15.93 9.23
CA LEU A 383 12.64 14.60 8.62
C LEU A 383 12.74 13.48 9.66
N ASP A 384 13.45 13.73 10.77
CA ASP A 384 13.52 12.80 11.90
C ASP A 384 12.18 12.70 12.65
N GLU A 385 11.44 13.80 12.76
CA GLU A 385 10.06 13.80 13.27
C GLU A 385 9.13 12.96 12.39
N PHE A 386 9.18 13.10 11.05
CA PHE A 386 8.40 12.25 10.15
C PHE A 386 8.75 10.76 10.28
N THR A 387 10.05 10.46 10.42
CA THR A 387 10.53 9.08 10.62
C THR A 387 9.95 8.48 11.91
N THR A 388 9.98 9.25 12.99
CA THR A 388 9.46 8.83 14.30
C THR A 388 7.95 8.56 14.23
N LEU A 389 7.18 9.44 13.58
CA LEU A 389 5.75 9.24 13.39
C LEU A 389 5.47 7.97 12.58
N LEU A 390 6.19 7.75 11.48
CA LEU A 390 6.05 6.53 10.67
C LEU A 390 6.30 5.27 11.50
N GLU A 391 7.37 5.23 12.31
CA GLU A 391 7.67 4.11 13.20
C GLU A 391 6.56 3.86 14.24
N ASN A 392 5.95 4.93 14.76
CA ASN A 392 4.86 4.83 15.71
C ASN A 392 3.59 4.26 15.06
N LEU A 393 3.28 4.64 13.82
CA LEU A 393 2.20 4.03 13.05
C LEU A 393 2.44 2.55 12.82
N ASN A 394 3.69 2.17 12.57
CA ASN A 394 4.05 0.79 12.34
C ASN A 394 3.88 -0.10 13.57
N SER A 395 4.10 0.45 14.77
CA SER A 395 3.86 -0.27 16.03
C SER A 395 2.39 -0.49 16.38
N LEU A 396 1.46 0.28 15.79
CA LEU A 396 0.02 0.14 16.02
C LEU A 396 -0.56 -0.93 15.08
N ASN A 397 -0.58 -2.19 15.51
CA ASN A 397 -1.12 -3.32 14.73
C ASN A 397 -2.64 -3.47 14.79
N HIS A 398 -3.36 -2.62 15.54
CA HIS A 398 -4.77 -2.83 15.84
C HIS A 398 -5.75 -2.16 14.86
N GLU A 399 -5.26 -1.40 13.89
CA GLU A 399 -6.13 -0.56 13.07
C GLU A 399 -6.60 -1.22 11.77
N LYS A 400 -7.76 -0.77 11.29
CA LYS A 400 -8.25 -1.14 9.96
C LYS A 400 -7.24 -0.69 8.90
N LEU A 401 -6.80 -1.63 8.06
CA LEU A 401 -5.79 -1.39 7.01
C LEU A 401 -6.13 -0.17 6.13
N SER A 402 -7.42 0.06 5.85
CA SER A 402 -7.89 1.20 5.07
C SER A 402 -7.57 2.55 5.72
N MET A 403 -7.71 2.68 7.04
CA MET A 403 -7.38 3.92 7.75
C MET A 403 -5.87 4.16 7.75
N ARG A 404 -5.08 3.11 7.95
CA ARG A 404 -3.61 3.20 7.94
C ARG A 404 -3.08 3.62 6.57
N ILE A 405 -3.64 3.08 5.48
CA ILE A 405 -3.31 3.51 4.11
C ILE A 405 -3.58 5.01 3.93
N LYS A 406 -4.76 5.50 4.33
CA LYS A 406 -5.11 6.93 4.21
C LYS A 406 -4.13 7.81 5.00
N LEU A 407 -3.76 7.40 6.22
CA LEU A 407 -2.83 8.15 7.04
C LEU A 407 -1.41 8.22 6.45
N LEU A 408 -0.93 7.12 5.87
CA LEU A 408 0.35 7.10 5.15
C LEU A 408 0.30 7.98 3.89
N GLU A 409 -0.82 7.98 3.17
CA GLU A 409 -1.04 8.90 2.05
C GLU A 409 -1.00 10.36 2.51
N GLU A 410 -1.63 10.71 3.64
CA GLU A 410 -1.54 12.05 4.25
C GLU A 410 -0.10 12.43 4.61
N ILE A 411 0.66 11.56 5.27
CA ILE A 411 2.07 11.80 5.61
C ILE A 411 2.92 11.99 4.35
N MET A 412 2.69 11.18 3.32
CA MET A 412 3.39 11.34 2.05
C MET A 412 3.10 12.72 1.43
N GLU A 413 1.86 13.18 1.45
CA GLU A 413 1.50 14.51 0.96
C GLU A 413 2.13 15.63 1.80
N GLU A 414 2.17 15.49 3.13
CA GLU A 414 2.84 16.44 4.04
C GLU A 414 4.31 16.61 3.68
N ILE A 415 5.06 15.51 3.59
CA ILE A 415 6.50 15.53 3.25
C ILE A 415 6.71 16.17 1.87
N CYS A 416 5.88 15.83 0.89
CA CYS A 416 6.04 16.36 -0.46
C CYS A 416 5.77 17.86 -0.54
N ASN A 417 4.75 18.35 0.18
CA ASN A 417 4.42 19.76 0.22
C ASN A 417 5.49 20.57 0.97
N GLU A 418 6.01 20.05 2.10
CA GLU A 418 6.99 20.76 2.91
C GLU A 418 8.35 20.89 2.20
N PHE A 419 8.80 19.82 1.54
CA PHE A 419 10.08 19.80 0.83
C PHE A 419 9.97 20.10 -0.68
N ASN A 420 8.80 20.53 -1.16
CA ASN A 420 8.51 20.79 -2.57
C ASN A 420 8.94 19.64 -3.51
N ILE A 421 8.73 18.40 -3.07
CA ILE A 421 9.09 17.21 -3.83
C ILE A 421 8.02 16.96 -4.87
N ASN A 422 8.35 17.23 -6.12
CA ASN A 422 7.53 16.83 -7.25
C ASN A 422 7.60 15.30 -7.42
N ILE A 423 6.77 14.59 -6.65
CA ILE A 423 6.29 13.30 -7.12
C ILE A 423 5.53 13.61 -8.40
N LYS A 424 5.88 12.94 -9.50
CA LYS A 424 4.98 12.87 -10.65
C LYS A 424 3.69 12.24 -10.14
N LYS A 425 2.77 13.04 -9.58
CA LYS A 425 1.38 12.70 -9.52
C LYS A 425 1.07 12.41 -10.98
N GLN A 426 0.83 11.15 -11.33
CA GLN A 426 -0.05 10.90 -12.46
C GLN A 426 -1.22 11.85 -12.21
N ARG A 427 -1.47 12.79 -13.13
CA ARG A 427 -2.48 13.84 -12.98
C ARG A 427 -3.85 13.17 -12.90
N GLU A 428 -4.13 12.55 -11.78
CA GLU A 428 -5.45 12.29 -11.27
C GLU A 428 -5.81 13.58 -10.55
N ASP A 429 -6.39 14.50 -11.33
CA ASP A 429 -7.16 15.62 -10.81
C ASP A 429 -8.37 15.02 -10.06
N GLN A 430 -8.12 14.50 -8.88
CA GLN A 430 -9.15 14.15 -7.93
C GLN A 430 -9.74 15.47 -7.45
N LYS A 431 -10.95 15.79 -7.95
CA LYS A 431 -11.85 16.65 -7.19
C LYS A 431 -11.94 16.03 -5.81
N ARG A 432 -11.38 16.73 -4.81
CA ARG A 432 -11.47 16.40 -3.39
C ARG A 432 -12.96 16.23 -3.05
N THR A 433 -13.46 15.00 -3.11
CA THR A 433 -14.58 14.61 -2.27
C THR A 433 -14.09 14.87 -0.85
N TYR A 434 -14.82 15.71 -0.12
CA TYR A 434 -14.60 15.96 1.30
C TYR A 434 -14.83 14.65 2.06
N GLU A 435 -13.86 13.76 1.99
CA GLU A 435 -13.85 12.52 2.75
C GLU A 435 -13.34 12.81 4.17
N ILE A 436 -13.94 12.10 5.11
CA ILE A 436 -13.66 12.10 6.54
C ILE A 436 -12.14 12.06 6.74
N GLU A 437 -11.57 13.19 7.15
CA GLU A 437 -10.18 13.33 7.54
C GLU A 437 -9.83 12.26 8.58
N SER A 438 -8.65 11.63 8.47
CA SER A 438 -8.21 10.67 9.48
C SER A 438 -8.25 11.33 10.88
N SER A 439 -8.92 10.68 11.82
CA SER A 439 -9.11 11.22 13.17
C SER A 439 -7.91 10.92 14.06
N PRO A 440 -7.55 11.83 14.99
CA PRO A 440 -6.56 11.53 16.02
C PRO A 440 -7.02 10.34 16.88
N ILE A 441 -6.07 9.66 17.52
CA ILE A 441 -6.41 8.62 18.51
C ILE A 441 -7.11 9.31 19.66
N GLN A 442 -8.29 8.82 20.04
CA GLN A 442 -9.05 9.34 21.16
C GLN A 442 -9.28 8.24 22.19
N ILE A 443 -8.88 8.50 23.43
CA ILE A 443 -9.00 7.57 24.55
C ILE A 443 -9.63 8.33 25.72
N ASN A 444 -10.43 7.66 26.54
CA ASN A 444 -10.93 8.24 27.78
C ASN A 444 -9.97 7.88 28.91
N THR A 445 -9.65 8.84 29.76
CA THR A 445 -8.88 8.62 30.99
C THR A 445 -9.75 7.92 32.05
N PRO A 446 -9.17 7.42 33.16
CA PRO A 446 -9.93 6.76 34.22
C PRO A 446 -11.04 7.63 34.84
N THR A 447 -10.84 8.95 34.85
CA THR A 447 -11.82 9.93 35.33
C THR A 447 -12.86 10.32 34.27
N GLY A 448 -12.78 9.79 33.05
CA GLY A 448 -13.69 10.06 31.94
C GLY A 448 -13.29 11.26 31.06
N LEU A 449 -12.14 11.90 31.32
CA LEU A 449 -11.63 12.97 30.45
C LEU A 449 -11.21 12.42 29.09
N LYS A 450 -11.36 13.23 28.04
CA LYS A 450 -10.91 12.86 26.70
C LYS A 450 -9.44 13.19 26.52
N LEU A 451 -8.67 12.22 26.05
CA LEU A 451 -7.28 12.37 25.65
C LEU A 451 -7.15 12.15 24.14
N GLN A 452 -6.46 13.06 23.46
CA GLN A 452 -6.22 13.00 22.02
C GLN A 452 -4.73 12.89 21.71
N VAL A 453 -4.36 11.97 20.82
CA VAL A 453 -2.98 11.81 20.33
C VAL A 453 -2.95 12.02 18.82
N GLY A 454 -2.07 12.90 18.36
CA GLY A 454 -1.88 13.17 16.94
C GLY A 454 -1.00 12.12 16.27
N ARG A 455 -1.41 11.67 15.09
CA ARG A 455 -0.76 10.54 14.38
C ARG A 455 0.11 10.98 13.20
N ASN A 456 -0.11 12.21 12.71
CA ASN A 456 0.71 12.90 11.71
C ASN A 456 0.86 14.38 12.10
N MET A 457 1.62 15.16 11.31
CA MET A 457 1.88 16.56 11.64
C MET A 457 0.65 17.43 11.55
N ARG A 458 -0.23 17.15 10.59
CA ARG A 458 -1.50 17.86 10.45
C ARG A 458 -2.40 17.63 11.65
N GLN A 459 -2.54 16.38 12.11
CA GLN A 459 -3.30 16.07 13.32
C GLN A 459 -2.69 16.68 14.57
N ASN A 460 -1.36 16.68 14.71
CA ASN A 460 -0.67 17.39 15.80
C ASN A 460 -1.07 18.88 15.84
N ASP A 461 -1.07 19.56 14.69
CA ASP A 461 -1.51 20.96 14.58
C ASP A 461 -3.00 21.13 14.92
N LEU A 462 -3.87 20.23 14.41
CA LEU A 462 -5.32 20.26 14.65
C LEU A 462 -5.65 20.10 16.14
N ILE A 463 -5.11 19.07 16.80
CA ILE A 463 -5.41 18.83 18.23
C ILE A 463 -4.83 19.93 19.13
N SER A 464 -3.70 20.53 18.74
CA SER A 464 -3.01 21.54 19.55
C SER A 464 -3.63 22.93 19.43
N PHE A 465 -4.18 23.29 18.25
CA PHE A 465 -4.66 24.66 18.02
C PHE A 465 -6.13 24.78 17.60
N LYS A 466 -6.70 23.79 16.91
CA LYS A 466 -8.10 23.88 16.43
C LYS A 466 -9.10 23.18 17.34
N PHE A 467 -8.77 22.01 17.85
CA PHE A 467 -9.69 21.21 18.67
C PHE A 467 -9.52 21.48 20.17
N SER A 468 -8.46 22.15 20.58
CA SER A 468 -8.15 22.48 21.98
C SER A 468 -8.84 23.76 22.44
N LYS A 469 -9.12 23.82 23.74
CA LYS A 469 -9.58 25.01 24.46
C LYS A 469 -8.48 25.53 25.38
N LYS A 470 -8.59 26.78 25.83
CA LYS A 470 -7.58 27.46 26.68
C LYS A 470 -7.24 26.73 28.00
N GLY A 471 -8.16 25.93 28.53
CA GLY A 471 -8.00 25.14 29.76
C GLY A 471 -7.48 23.72 29.55
N ASP A 472 -7.22 23.31 28.31
CA ASP A 472 -6.66 21.99 28.01
C ASP A 472 -5.14 21.98 28.23
N LEU A 473 -4.59 20.78 28.43
CA LEU A 473 -3.17 20.54 28.68
C LEU A 473 -2.53 19.82 27.49
N TRP A 474 -1.32 20.26 27.12
CA TRP A 474 -0.52 19.74 26.04
C TRP A 474 0.72 19.04 26.58
N PHE A 475 1.05 17.91 25.97
CA PHE A 475 2.16 17.04 26.35
C PHE A 475 3.00 16.68 25.12
N HIS A 476 4.31 16.72 25.26
CA HIS A 476 5.27 16.30 24.23
C HIS A 476 6.62 15.93 24.85
N ALA A 477 7.34 15.00 24.23
CA ALA A 477 8.67 14.61 24.69
C ALA A 477 9.66 15.79 24.63
N GLN A 478 10.44 15.97 25.69
CA GLN A 478 11.42 17.06 25.74
C GLN A 478 12.60 16.73 24.83
N GLU A 479 12.97 17.70 23.97
CA GLU A 479 14.12 17.62 23.05
C GLU A 479 14.16 16.35 22.17
N SER A 480 12.99 15.74 21.96
CA SER A 480 12.86 14.48 21.26
C SER A 480 11.63 14.53 20.36
N PRO A 481 11.74 14.12 19.08
CA PRO A 481 10.59 14.03 18.20
C PRO A 481 9.48 13.11 18.76
N GLY A 482 8.23 13.50 18.57
CA GLY A 482 7.09 12.68 18.97
C GLY A 482 5.73 13.25 18.57
N SER A 483 4.69 12.50 18.92
CA SER A 483 3.30 12.94 18.77
C SER A 483 2.93 13.98 19.81
N HIS A 484 2.04 14.91 19.43
CA HIS A 484 1.40 15.78 20.41
C HIS A 484 0.29 15.01 21.12
N VAL A 485 0.20 15.18 22.43
CA VAL A 485 -0.88 14.61 23.25
C VAL A 485 -1.60 15.75 23.94
N VAL A 486 -2.93 15.78 23.84
CA VAL A 486 -3.78 16.84 24.41
C VAL A 486 -4.84 16.23 25.32
N LEU A 487 -4.82 16.62 26.60
CA LEU A 487 -5.83 16.27 27.60
C LEU A 487 -6.89 17.35 27.66
N LYS A 488 -8.16 16.96 27.45
CA LYS A 488 -9.33 17.86 27.45
C LYS A 488 -9.79 18.18 28.87
N SER A 489 -8.97 18.90 29.62
CA SER A 489 -9.23 19.32 31.00
C SER A 489 -9.98 20.66 31.12
N SER A 490 -10.47 21.24 30.02
CA SER A 490 -11.22 22.50 30.07
C SER A 490 -12.56 22.42 30.81
N SER A 491 -13.16 21.23 30.91
CA SER A 491 -14.46 21.03 31.58
C SER A 491 -14.34 20.47 33.01
N GLN A 492 -13.20 19.88 33.38
CA GLN A 492 -12.98 19.24 34.68
C GLN A 492 -11.48 19.21 34.99
N VAL A 493 -11.14 19.39 36.26
CA VAL A 493 -9.74 19.34 36.74
C VAL A 493 -9.18 17.94 36.54
N ALA A 494 -8.03 17.85 35.87
CA ALA A 494 -7.34 16.59 35.65
C ALA A 494 -6.75 16.05 36.96
N SER A 495 -6.97 14.77 37.24
CA SER A 495 -6.32 14.09 38.36
C SER A 495 -4.85 13.79 38.02
N GLU A 496 -4.01 13.51 39.03
CA GLU A 496 -2.63 13.10 38.82
C GLU A 496 -2.53 11.85 37.92
N GLN A 497 -3.50 10.94 38.03
CA GLN A 497 -3.57 9.74 37.17
C GLN A 497 -3.79 10.10 35.70
N ASP A 498 -4.64 11.10 35.41
CA ASP A 498 -4.90 11.56 34.05
C ASP A 498 -3.67 12.21 33.43
N LEU A 499 -2.96 13.03 34.22
CA LEU A 499 -1.70 13.66 33.82
C LEU A 499 -0.62 12.61 33.53
N GLN A 500 -0.52 11.59 34.39
CA GLN A 500 0.47 10.53 34.24
C GLN A 500 0.21 9.68 32.99
N ILE A 501 -1.05 9.34 32.70
CA ILE A 501 -1.41 8.60 31.48
C ILE A 501 -1.11 9.42 30.23
N ALA A 502 -1.42 10.73 30.24
CA ALA A 502 -1.08 11.61 29.13
C ALA A 502 0.44 11.67 28.89
N ALA A 503 1.24 11.75 29.96
CA ALA A 503 2.70 11.70 29.90
C ALA A 503 3.23 10.34 29.39
N ASP A 504 2.68 9.23 29.88
CA ASP A 504 3.06 7.88 29.47
C ASP A 504 2.77 7.65 27.97
N LEU A 505 1.66 8.19 27.46
CA LEU A 505 1.34 8.14 26.03
C LEU A 505 2.22 9.05 25.18
N ALA A 506 2.55 10.25 25.66
CA ALA A 506 3.52 11.12 24.99
C ALA A 506 4.91 10.46 24.93
N ALA A 507 5.30 9.72 25.97
CA ALA A 507 6.53 8.94 26.00
C ALA A 507 6.51 7.78 25.00
N LEU A 508 5.41 7.01 24.95
CA LEU A 508 5.22 5.90 24.02
C LEU A 508 5.29 6.35 22.55
N PHE A 509 4.67 7.48 22.21
CA PHE A 509 4.63 8.02 20.86
C PHE A 509 5.79 8.99 20.56
N SER A 510 6.93 8.80 21.22
CA SER A 510 8.15 9.56 20.98
C SER A 510 9.28 8.69 20.45
N LYS A 511 10.32 9.31 19.90
CA LYS A 511 11.56 8.62 19.53
C LYS A 511 12.25 7.99 20.75
N ALA A 512 12.02 8.54 21.95
CA ALA A 512 12.58 8.06 23.20
C ALA A 512 11.81 6.88 23.82
N LYS A 513 10.84 6.27 23.13
CA LYS A 513 9.99 5.17 23.63
C LYS A 513 10.73 3.92 24.12
N ARG A 514 11.99 3.74 23.75
CA ARG A 514 12.84 2.62 24.23
C ARG A 514 13.44 2.86 25.61
N ASN A 515 13.35 4.09 26.13
CA ASN A 515 13.83 4.42 27.46
C ASN A 515 12.80 4.01 28.52
N ILE A 516 13.27 3.68 29.73
CA ILE A 516 12.41 3.32 30.86
C ILE A 516 11.57 4.53 31.31
N LYS A 517 12.17 5.73 31.28
CA LYS A 517 11.51 7.00 31.58
C LYS A 517 11.91 8.04 30.54
N VAL A 518 10.94 8.87 30.14
CA VAL A 518 11.12 9.96 29.19
C VAL A 518 10.66 11.27 29.83
N PRO A 519 11.44 12.36 29.78
CA PRO A 519 10.99 13.66 30.22
C PRO A 519 9.96 14.23 29.24
N ILE A 520 8.79 14.61 29.74
CA ILE A 520 7.66 15.14 28.96
C ILE A 520 7.38 16.56 29.42
N ASN A 521 7.31 17.49 28.47
CA ASN A 521 6.86 18.85 28.71
C ASN A 521 5.34 18.86 28.86
N LEU A 522 4.86 19.38 29.99
CA LEU A 522 3.47 19.68 30.29
C LEU A 522 3.26 21.19 30.17
N VAL A 523 2.40 21.62 29.24
CA VAL A 523 2.14 23.03 28.94
C VAL A 523 0.65 23.28 28.84
N LYS A 524 0.17 24.41 29.36
CA LYS A 524 -1.23 24.84 29.13
C LYS A 524 -1.38 25.33 27.70
N ILE A 525 -2.45 24.95 27.01
CA ILE A 525 -2.67 25.33 25.60
C ILE A 525 -2.64 26.84 25.39
N LYS A 526 -3.08 27.65 26.36
CA LYS A 526 -3.01 29.12 26.30
C LYS A 526 -1.59 29.68 26.16
N ASP A 527 -0.57 28.94 26.60
CA ASP A 527 0.84 29.34 26.62
C ASP A 527 1.62 28.76 25.43
N LEU A 528 0.94 27.95 24.59
CA LEU A 528 1.47 27.37 23.37
C LEU A 528 1.36 28.36 22.20
N GLN A 529 2.45 28.56 21.47
CA GLN A 529 2.50 29.43 20.29
C GLN A 529 3.02 28.69 19.07
N LYS A 530 2.35 28.85 17.93
CA LYS A 530 2.81 28.31 16.65
C LYS A 530 4.00 29.12 16.12
N ILE A 531 5.06 28.41 15.71
CA ILE A 531 6.23 29.07 15.10
C ILE A 531 5.84 29.58 13.71
N LYS A 532 6.02 30.88 13.47
CA LYS A 532 5.75 31.48 12.15
C LYS A 532 6.65 30.83 11.10
N ASN A 533 6.05 30.37 10.01
CA ASN A 533 6.72 29.70 8.88
C ASN A 533 7.40 28.35 9.20
N GLY A 534 7.18 27.76 10.38
CA GLY A 534 7.82 26.48 10.74
C GLY A 534 7.17 25.23 10.11
N GLY A 535 5.98 25.36 9.52
CA GLY A 535 5.16 24.23 9.08
C GLY A 535 4.11 23.80 10.12
N PRO A 536 3.29 22.76 9.83
CA PRO A 536 2.40 22.17 10.81
C PRO A 536 3.20 21.46 11.93
N GLY A 537 2.64 21.43 13.14
CA GLY A 537 3.21 20.68 14.27
C GLY A 537 4.36 21.36 15.04
N CYS A 538 5.03 22.39 14.52
CA CYS A 538 6.05 23.10 15.32
C CYS A 538 5.44 24.16 16.23
N VAL A 539 5.80 24.02 17.50
CA VAL A 539 5.25 24.79 18.61
C VAL A 539 6.39 25.31 19.47
N SER A 540 6.13 26.44 20.11
CA SER A 540 7.03 27.07 21.06
C SER A 540 6.22 27.43 22.31
N PHE A 541 6.86 27.39 23.47
CA PHE A 541 6.24 27.73 24.75
C PHE A 541 7.30 28.32 25.68
N LYS A 542 6.87 29.14 26.64
CA LYS A 542 7.77 29.80 27.61
C LYS A 542 7.77 29.13 28.98
N ASN A 543 6.62 28.62 29.40
CA ASN A 543 6.42 28.02 30.72
C ASN A 543 5.91 26.58 30.55
N GLY A 544 6.71 25.60 30.97
CA GLY A 544 6.34 24.18 30.95
C GLY A 544 6.86 23.49 32.19
N GLU A 545 6.06 22.57 32.72
CA GLU A 545 6.48 21.66 33.78
C GLU A 545 7.01 20.37 33.15
N ILE A 546 7.94 19.69 33.81
CA ILE A 546 8.46 18.40 33.32
C ILE A 546 7.84 17.28 34.15
N ILE A 547 7.17 16.36 33.48
CA ILE A 547 6.63 15.13 34.06
C ILE A 547 7.33 13.92 33.41
N TRP A 548 7.60 12.89 34.21
CA TRP A 548 8.26 11.68 33.71
C TRP A 548 7.23 10.67 33.20
N GLY A 549 7.25 10.41 31.90
CA GLY A 549 6.43 9.39 31.26
C GLY A 549 7.14 8.03 31.20
N ASN A 550 6.38 6.94 31.30
CA ASN A 550 6.83 5.56 31.11
C ASN A 550 6.15 4.95 29.86
N PRO A 551 6.91 4.63 28.80
CA PRO A 551 6.36 4.07 27.57
C PRO A 551 5.61 2.74 27.76
N THR A 552 6.10 1.84 28.62
CA THR A 552 5.51 0.52 28.87
C THR A 552 4.11 0.65 29.47
N ARG A 553 3.91 1.55 30.43
CA ARG A 553 2.58 1.83 30.99
C ARG A 553 1.63 2.42 29.94
N GLY A 554 2.14 3.28 29.07
CA GLY A 554 1.39 3.82 27.95
C GLY A 554 0.91 2.71 27.00
N GLU A 555 1.77 1.75 26.69
CA GLU A 555 1.46 0.61 25.81
C GLU A 555 0.36 -0.28 26.40
N ASP A 556 0.47 -0.62 27.69
CA ASP A 556 -0.55 -1.40 28.40
C ASP A 556 -1.90 -0.68 28.42
N TYR A 557 -1.88 0.64 28.60
CA TYR A 557 -3.09 1.45 28.61
C TYR A 557 -3.78 1.49 27.24
N ILE A 558 -3.01 1.62 26.16
CA ILE A 558 -3.51 1.52 24.78
C ILE A 558 -4.12 0.16 24.53
N LYS A 559 -3.41 -0.93 24.83
CA LYS A 559 -3.89 -2.30 24.58
C LYS A 559 -5.20 -2.59 25.32
N LYS A 560 -5.39 -2.01 26.52
CA LYS A 560 -6.62 -2.19 27.31
C LYS A 560 -7.80 -1.38 26.75
N ASN A 561 -7.59 -0.15 26.32
CA ASN A 561 -8.66 0.79 25.98
C ASN A 561 -8.96 0.92 24.49
N LEU A 562 -8.05 0.52 23.59
CA LEU A 562 -8.30 0.47 22.14
C LEU A 562 -8.94 -0.83 21.67
N LYS A 563 -8.93 -1.90 22.48
CA LYS A 563 -9.70 -3.14 22.20
C LYS A 563 -11.22 -2.91 22.17
N THR A 564 -11.69 -1.78 22.69
CA THR A 564 -13.13 -1.48 22.88
C THR A 564 -13.72 -0.55 21.83
N VAL A 565 -12.96 -0.11 20.80
CA VAL A 565 -13.39 0.94 19.85
C VAL A 565 -13.21 0.56 18.37
N ILE A 566 -13.07 -0.72 18.00
CA ILE A 566 -12.83 -1.14 16.59
C ILE A 566 -13.89 -2.08 16.03
#